data_AF-A0A845YCX1-F1
#
_entry.id   AF-A0A845YCX1-F1
#
_cell.length_a   1.000
_cell.length_b   1.000
_cell.length_c   1.000
_cell.angle_alpha   90.00
_cell.angle_beta   90.00
_cell.angle_gamma   90.00
#
_symmetry.space_group_name_H-M   'P 1'
#
loop_
_entity.id
_entity.type
_entity.pdbx_description
1 polymer ?
#
loop_
_entity_poly.entity_id
_entity_poly.type
_entity_poly.pdbx_seq_one_letter_code
_entity_poly.pdbx_strand_id
1 'polypeptide(L)'
;MDFAIAITTAFLIGCSNGSQISLLSEPAEAVAPSAVPPAGLEPYGLDGELNESEIKALLYLQFPQSYEAISERFGFPAYRDSTADYYKLPNGRWVAIQYAGKTATGLKFSDSGD
;
A
#
# COMPACT_ATOMS: atom_id res chain seq x y z
N MET A 1 -13.61 -42.01 21.93
CA MET A 1 -13.39 -40.84 21.06
C MET A 1 -13.23 -39.66 21.97
N ASP A 2 -11.99 -39.52 22.41
CA ASP A 2 -11.45 -38.47 23.26
C ASP A 2 -11.44 -37.13 22.52
N PHE A 3 -11.79 -36.05 23.22
CA PHE A 3 -10.82 -35.01 23.51
C PHE A 3 -11.32 -34.16 24.70
N ALA A 4 -10.73 -34.43 25.86
CA ALA A 4 -10.59 -33.46 26.94
C ALA A 4 -9.86 -32.21 26.39
N ILE A 5 -10.07 -31.00 26.89
CA ILE A 5 -9.45 -30.51 28.13
C ILE A 5 -10.27 -29.32 28.60
N ALA A 6 -10.61 -29.38 29.87
CA ALA A 6 -11.24 -28.33 30.62
C ALA A 6 -10.19 -27.50 31.37
N ILE A 7 -10.67 -26.37 31.87
CA ILE A 7 -10.23 -25.63 33.06
C ILE A 7 -8.91 -24.82 32.99
N THR A 8 -9.07 -23.51 33.18
CA THR A 8 -8.73 -22.83 34.44
C THR A 8 -7.72 -21.71 34.40
N THR A 9 -8.10 -20.69 35.16
CA THR A 9 -7.28 -19.86 36.04
C THR A 9 -6.68 -18.57 35.45
N ALA A 10 -7.18 -17.51 36.07
CA ALA A 10 -6.78 -16.12 36.04
C ALA A 10 -5.41 -15.88 36.71
N PHE A 11 -5.16 -14.59 37.01
CA PHE A 11 -4.14 -14.03 37.92
C PHE A 11 -2.81 -13.67 37.23
N LEU A 12 -2.59 -12.39 36.89
CA LEU A 12 -2.12 -11.25 37.72
C LEU A 12 -0.61 -11.26 38.01
N ILE A 13 0.00 -10.11 37.68
CA ILE A 13 1.13 -9.42 38.36
C ILE A 13 2.48 -10.15 38.40
N GLY A 14 3.54 -9.47 37.94
CA GLY A 14 4.88 -9.76 38.44
C GLY A 14 6.01 -9.11 37.67
N CYS A 15 6.50 -7.98 38.18
CA CYS A 15 7.84 -7.46 37.84
C CYS A 15 8.92 -8.42 38.36
N SER A 16 9.96 -8.71 37.58
CA SER A 16 11.25 -9.19 38.09
C SER A 16 12.38 -8.85 37.12
N ASN A 17 13.41 -8.18 37.65
CA ASN A 17 14.66 -7.82 36.98
C ASN A 17 15.61 -9.03 36.93
N GLY A 18 16.32 -9.24 35.81
CA GLY A 18 17.44 -10.18 35.73
C GLY A 18 17.97 -10.44 34.31
N SER A 19 18.94 -9.63 33.86
CA SER A 19 20.20 -9.98 33.15
C SER A 19 20.36 -11.41 32.62
N GLN A 20 20.81 -11.75 31.40
CA GLN A 20 21.52 -11.10 30.29
C GLN A 20 21.43 -12.06 29.08
N ILE A 21 21.19 -11.59 27.85
CA ILE A 21 21.88 -12.12 26.65
C ILE A 21 22.12 -10.95 25.70
N SER A 22 23.40 -10.75 25.40
CA SER A 22 23.94 -9.74 24.50
C SER A 22 23.65 -10.12 23.05
N LEU A 23 22.95 -9.26 22.31
CA LEU A 23 23.12 -9.20 20.86
C LEU A 23 23.41 -7.74 20.51
N LEU A 24 24.70 -7.50 20.28
CA LEU A 24 25.18 -6.44 19.41
C LEU A 24 24.34 -6.41 18.15
N SER A 25 23.66 -5.31 17.93
CA SER A 25 23.50 -4.70 16.62
C SER A 25 23.40 -3.22 16.93
N GLU A 26 24.24 -2.43 16.27
CA GLU A 26 24.29 -0.98 16.39
C GLU A 26 22.87 -0.39 16.44
N PRO A 27 22.63 0.78 17.07
CA PRO A 27 21.49 1.56 16.65
C PRO A 27 21.78 1.85 15.18
N ALA A 28 21.21 1.06 14.26
CA ALA A 28 21.01 1.48 12.90
C ALA A 28 20.40 2.84 13.07
N GLU A 29 21.21 3.84 12.74
CA GLU A 29 20.84 5.24 12.74
C GLU A 29 19.40 5.24 12.28
N ALA A 30 18.49 5.68 13.16
CA ALA A 30 17.13 5.91 12.75
C ALA A 30 17.24 7.05 11.75
N VAL A 31 17.62 6.71 10.52
CA VAL A 31 17.30 7.45 9.32
C VAL A 31 15.81 7.44 9.41
N ALA A 32 15.28 8.49 10.02
CA ALA A 32 13.89 8.84 9.91
C ALA A 32 13.56 8.57 8.44
N PRO A 33 12.49 7.84 8.12
CA PRO A 33 12.01 7.85 6.75
C PRO A 33 11.54 9.30 6.51
N SER A 34 12.49 10.18 6.22
CA SER A 34 12.28 11.47 5.62
C SER A 34 12.04 11.20 4.15
N ALA A 35 11.01 10.40 3.88
CA ALA A 35 10.25 10.52 2.67
C ALA A 35 9.03 11.32 3.07
N VAL A 36 9.27 12.58 3.43
CA VAL A 36 8.23 13.61 3.24
C VAL A 36 8.13 13.72 1.72
N PRO A 37 7.08 13.21 1.05
CA PRO A 37 6.84 13.61 -0.32
C PRO A 37 6.67 15.15 -0.29
N PRO A 38 7.35 15.89 -1.18
CA PRO A 38 7.24 17.34 -1.19
C PRO A 38 5.76 17.74 -1.28
N ALA A 39 5.35 18.69 -0.44
CA ALA A 39 3.98 19.16 -0.39
C ALA A 39 3.70 19.99 -1.65
N GLY A 40 2.79 19.47 -2.49
CA GLY A 40 2.30 20.11 -3.70
C GLY A 40 2.36 19.15 -4.88
N LEU A 41 1.31 18.33 -5.05
CA LEU A 41 0.88 17.66 -6.28
C LEU A 41 1.89 17.72 -7.46
N GLU A 42 3.02 17.02 -7.36
CA GLU A 42 3.96 16.97 -8.47
C GLU A 42 3.43 16.01 -9.53
N PRO A 43 3.41 16.41 -10.83
CA PRO A 43 2.76 15.64 -11.87
C PRO A 43 3.62 14.43 -12.22
N TYR A 44 3.21 13.25 -11.78
CA TYR A 44 3.71 12.02 -12.37
C TYR A 44 3.30 12.03 -13.87
N GLY A 45 4.28 11.94 -14.79
CA GLY A 45 4.16 12.37 -16.19
C GLY A 45 3.84 11.27 -17.21
N LEU A 46 3.89 11.51 -18.53
CA LEU A 46 3.43 12.69 -19.31
C LEU A 46 2.11 12.36 -20.06
N ASP A 47 1.61 11.15 -19.87
CA ASP A 47 0.51 10.55 -20.63
C ASP A 47 -0.39 9.79 -19.65
N GLY A 48 0.25 8.99 -18.76
CA GLY A 48 -0.35 8.07 -17.78
C GLY A 48 -1.42 7.18 -18.39
N GLU A 49 -1.29 6.89 -19.68
CA GLU A 49 -2.25 6.14 -20.47
C GLU A 49 -1.91 4.66 -20.42
N LEU A 50 -2.92 3.84 -20.10
CA LEU A 50 -2.79 2.39 -20.09
C LEU A 50 -3.04 1.83 -21.49
N ASN A 51 -2.18 0.91 -21.93
CA ASN A 51 -2.43 0.13 -23.12
C ASN A 51 -3.45 -1.01 -22.86
N GLU A 52 -3.94 -1.67 -23.91
CA GLU A 52 -4.95 -2.72 -23.77
C GLU A 52 -4.53 -3.89 -22.87
N SER A 53 -3.24 -4.22 -22.83
CA SER A 53 -2.73 -5.32 -21.98
C SER A 53 -2.73 -4.92 -20.52
N GLU A 54 -2.35 -3.68 -20.21
CA GLU A 54 -2.41 -3.10 -18.87
C GLU A 54 -3.84 -2.95 -18.38
N ILE A 55 -4.78 -2.55 -19.24
CA ILE A 55 -6.20 -2.46 -18.89
C ILE A 55 -6.75 -3.84 -18.50
N LYS A 56 -6.42 -4.88 -19.27
CA LYS A 56 -6.80 -6.26 -18.92
C LYS A 56 -6.17 -6.67 -17.59
N ALA A 57 -4.88 -6.40 -17.40
CA ALA A 57 -4.19 -6.68 -16.15
C ALA A 57 -4.84 -5.98 -14.95
N LEU A 58 -5.28 -4.74 -15.11
CA LEU A 58 -5.97 -3.95 -14.09
C LEU A 58 -7.34 -4.52 -13.74
N LEU A 59 -8.12 -4.98 -14.73
CA LEU A 59 -9.44 -5.60 -14.53
C LEU A 59 -9.39 -6.92 -13.75
N TYR A 60 -8.29 -7.66 -13.83
CA TYR A 60 -8.07 -8.91 -13.10
C TYR A 60 -7.19 -8.75 -11.85
N LEU A 61 -6.82 -7.51 -11.50
CA LEU A 61 -6.00 -7.23 -10.35
C LEU A 61 -6.79 -7.56 -9.07
N GLN A 62 -6.20 -8.40 -8.21
CA GLN A 62 -6.78 -8.67 -6.90
C GLN A 62 -6.29 -7.62 -5.91
N PHE A 63 -7.22 -6.94 -5.24
CA PHE A 63 -6.91 -6.02 -4.16
C PHE A 63 -6.92 -6.76 -2.80
N PRO A 64 -6.13 -6.33 -1.81
CA PRO A 64 -5.27 -5.14 -1.81
C PRO A 64 -3.92 -5.32 -2.52
N GLN A 65 -3.31 -4.22 -2.96
CA GLN A 65 -1.96 -4.18 -3.55
C GLN A 65 -1.11 -3.08 -2.89
N SER A 66 0.21 -3.23 -2.87
CA SER A 66 1.11 -2.15 -2.43
C SER A 66 1.24 -1.10 -3.53
N TYR A 67 1.51 0.15 -3.16
CA TYR A 67 1.85 1.21 -4.13
C TYR A 67 2.99 0.80 -5.07
N GLU A 68 4.04 0.17 -4.52
CA GLU A 68 5.18 -0.31 -5.30
C GLU A 68 4.74 -1.30 -6.38
N ALA A 69 3.93 -2.31 -6.03
CA ALA A 69 3.41 -3.29 -6.99
C ALA A 69 2.51 -2.67 -8.08
N ILE A 70 1.77 -1.61 -7.75
CA ILE A 70 1.01 -0.84 -8.75
C ILE A 70 1.97 -0.11 -9.69
N SER A 71 2.91 0.65 -9.14
CA SER A 71 3.83 1.47 -9.93
C SER A 71 4.80 0.66 -10.79
N GLU A 72 5.24 -0.52 -10.33
CA GLU A 72 6.07 -1.43 -11.11
C GLU A 72 5.31 -2.03 -12.29
N ARG A 73 4.01 -2.27 -12.12
CA ARG A 73 3.19 -2.95 -13.13
C ARG A 73 2.58 -2.01 -14.16
N PHE A 74 2.12 -0.84 -13.73
CA PHE A 74 1.37 0.11 -14.56
C PHE A 74 2.12 1.42 -14.80
N GLY A 75 3.32 1.56 -14.23
CA GLY A 75 4.09 2.80 -14.28
C GLY A 75 3.46 3.91 -13.43
N PHE A 76 3.91 5.12 -13.72
CA PHE A 76 3.48 6.33 -13.04
C PHE A 76 2.13 6.82 -13.58
N PRO A 77 1.20 7.25 -12.70
CA PRO A 77 -0.10 7.76 -13.13
C PRO A 77 0.03 9.11 -13.83
N ALA A 78 -0.99 9.48 -14.62
CA ALA A 78 -1.08 10.80 -15.27
C ALA A 78 -1.29 11.93 -14.24
N TYR A 79 -1.95 11.60 -13.14
CA TYR A 79 -2.22 12.49 -12.02
C TYR A 79 -2.33 11.67 -10.75
N ARG A 80 -1.95 12.26 -9.62
CA ARG A 80 -2.04 11.63 -8.30
C ARG A 80 -2.47 12.64 -7.26
N ASP A 81 -3.36 12.22 -6.37
CA ASP A 81 -3.69 12.92 -5.14
C ASP A 81 -3.36 12.06 -3.89
N SER A 82 -3.78 12.53 -2.70
CA SER A 82 -3.53 11.84 -1.42
C SER A 82 -4.17 10.46 -1.28
N THR A 83 -5.14 10.14 -2.13
CA THR A 83 -6.02 8.97 -2.03
C THR A 83 -6.13 8.17 -3.32
N ALA A 84 -5.66 8.68 -4.45
CA ALA A 84 -5.81 8.00 -5.73
C ALA A 84 -4.70 8.29 -6.75
N ASP A 85 -4.44 7.27 -7.57
CA ASP A 85 -3.63 7.35 -8.79
C ASP A 85 -4.55 7.29 -10.01
N TYR A 86 -4.44 8.25 -10.92
CA TYR A 86 -5.32 8.39 -12.08
C TYR A 86 -4.57 8.07 -13.37
N TYR A 87 -5.12 7.14 -14.15
CA TYR A 87 -4.59 6.73 -15.44
C TYR A 87 -5.62 6.98 -16.54
N LYS A 88 -5.15 7.35 -17.73
CA LYS A 88 -5.97 7.52 -18.92
C LYS A 88 -6.19 6.19 -19.62
N LEU A 89 -7.33 6.07 -20.27
CA LEU A 89 -7.67 4.95 -21.14
C LEU A 89 -7.70 5.46 -22.61
N PRO A 90 -7.40 4.61 -23.60
CA PRO A 90 -7.33 5.02 -25.02
C PRO A 90 -8.66 5.55 -25.59
N ASN A 91 -9.77 5.30 -24.91
CA ASN A 91 -11.10 5.80 -25.27
C ASN A 91 -11.43 7.17 -24.65
N GLY A 92 -10.44 7.85 -24.03
CA GLY A 92 -10.60 9.13 -23.36
C GLY A 92 -11.21 9.05 -21.96
N ARG A 93 -11.53 7.84 -21.47
CA ARG A 93 -11.98 7.61 -20.09
C ARG A 93 -10.79 7.52 -19.14
N TRP A 94 -11.09 7.48 -17.85
CA TRP A 94 -10.10 7.42 -16.78
C TRP A 94 -10.34 6.24 -15.86
N VAL A 95 -9.27 5.78 -15.22
CA VAL A 95 -9.34 4.86 -14.10
C VAL A 95 -8.55 5.41 -12.93
N ALA A 96 -9.16 5.42 -11.76
CA ALA A 96 -8.56 5.82 -10.50
C ALA A 96 -8.32 4.57 -9.63
N ILE A 97 -7.08 4.33 -9.23
CA ILE A 97 -6.72 3.33 -8.23
C ILE A 97 -6.77 4.01 -6.86
N GLN A 98 -7.61 3.50 -5.96
CA GLN A 98 -7.89 4.12 -4.66
C GLN A 98 -6.99 3.52 -3.56
N TYR A 99 -6.47 4.37 -2.69
CA TYR A 99 -5.53 4.02 -1.62
C TYR A 99 -6.10 4.29 -0.22
N ALA A 100 -5.83 3.35 0.68
CA ALA A 100 -5.87 3.55 2.12
C ALA A 100 -4.42 3.56 2.64
N GLY A 101 -3.87 4.76 2.87
CA GLY A 101 -2.44 4.92 3.16
C GLY A 101 -1.57 4.50 1.96
N LYS A 102 -0.70 3.51 2.13
CA LYS A 102 0.18 2.99 1.06
C LYS A 102 -0.39 1.77 0.32
N THR A 103 -1.63 1.41 0.63
CA THR A 103 -2.27 0.19 0.14
C THR A 103 -3.39 0.54 -0.83
N ALA A 104 -3.28 0.11 -2.09
CA ALA A 104 -4.36 0.16 -3.05
C ALA A 104 -5.47 -0.81 -2.63
N THR A 105 -6.70 -0.34 -2.57
CA THR A 105 -7.86 -1.09 -2.05
C THR A 105 -8.93 -1.35 -3.11
N GLY A 106 -8.87 -0.64 -4.23
CA GLY A 106 -9.80 -0.84 -5.33
C GLY A 106 -9.52 0.10 -6.49
N LEU A 107 -10.42 0.07 -7.47
CA LEU A 107 -10.39 0.94 -8.64
C LEU A 107 -11.77 1.49 -8.95
N LYS A 108 -11.82 2.63 -9.64
CA LYS A 108 -13.05 3.27 -10.14
C LYS A 108 -12.82 3.76 -11.56
N PHE A 109 -13.74 3.44 -12.46
CA PHE A 109 -13.75 4.01 -13.81
C PHE A 109 -14.57 5.30 -13.83
N SER A 110 -14.12 6.27 -14.62
CA SER A 110 -14.81 7.54 -14.83
C SER A 110 -14.73 7.98 -16.28
N ASP A 111 -15.75 8.69 -16.74
CA ASP A 111 -15.74 9.32 -18.06
C ASP A 111 -15.06 10.71 -18.03
N SER A 112 -14.79 11.23 -16.83
CA SER A 112 -14.03 12.46 -16.57
C SER A 112 -12.88 12.18 -15.60
N GLY A 113 -11.75 12.88 -15.77
CA GLY A 113 -10.57 12.74 -14.89
C GLY A 113 -10.70 13.47 -13.55
N ASP A 114 -11.92 13.61 -13.03
CA ASP A 114 -12.28 14.31 -11.78
C ASP A 114 -12.52 13.34 -10.60
#